data_AF-A0A2H0E1T5-F1
#
_entry.id   AF-A0A2H0E1T5-F1
#
_cell.length_a   1.000
_cell.length_b   1.000
_cell.length_c   1.000
_cell.angle_alpha   90.00
_cell.angle_beta   90.00
_cell.angle_gamma   90.00
#
_symmetry.space_group_name_H-M   'P 1'
#
loop_
_entity.id
_entity.type
_entity.pdbx_description
1 polymer ?
#
loop_
_entity_poly.entity_id
_entity_poly.type
_entity_poly.pdbx_seq_one_letter_code
_entity_poly.pdbx_strand_id
1 'polypeptide(L)'
;MDTFDQSKKKKSLPKFDNFLEAFKDTSASAKAPAGKAAMADKPFDFESFLNQQENRVRQQERQRFEQTQHEVQVVYSSKRQQEKLEIESLQIKIKQLAKEVGGIMVEAEKTAFQMVVSPGVYHKNFFKRLISLLEIARRSVHDSRTCLQLTNLRNQAKSIYWASVKKAGTSFMLSSDRTVATQAG
;
A
#
# COMPACT_ATOMS: atom_id res chain seq x y z
N MET A 1 20.44 20.08 25.50
CA MET A 1 21.32 19.13 26.20
C MET A 1 21.80 18.14 25.16
N ASP A 2 22.95 18.44 24.58
CA ASP A 2 23.64 17.62 23.59
C ASP A 2 24.68 16.75 24.29
N THR A 3 24.71 15.46 23.99
CA THR A 3 25.73 14.52 24.50
C THR A 3 26.27 13.65 23.38
N PHE A 4 27.57 13.83 23.08
CA PHE A 4 28.59 12.85 22.63
C PHE A 4 28.24 11.88 21.48
N ASP A 5 28.77 12.04 20.25
CA ASP A 5 30.16 11.79 19.78
C ASP A 5 30.63 10.32 19.84
N GLN A 6 30.74 9.66 18.68
CA GLN A 6 32.00 9.15 18.10
C GLN A 6 31.72 8.27 16.86
N SER A 7 31.84 8.89 15.68
CA SER A 7 31.88 8.17 14.41
C SER A 7 33.25 7.52 14.22
N LYS A 8 33.36 6.21 14.50
CA LYS A 8 34.54 5.43 14.13
C LYS A 8 34.63 5.36 12.60
N LYS A 9 35.48 6.21 12.00
CA LYS A 9 35.89 6.11 10.60
C LYS A 9 36.53 4.73 10.36
N LYS A 10 35.78 3.82 9.74
CA LYS A 10 36.32 2.55 9.22
C LYS A 10 37.36 2.90 8.16
N LYS A 11 38.63 2.53 8.39
CA LYS A 11 39.67 2.57 7.34
C LYS A 11 39.22 1.61 6.23
N SER A 12 38.97 2.14 5.03
CA SER A 12 38.65 1.35 3.85
C SER A 12 39.87 0.50 3.47
N LEU A 13 39.65 -0.80 3.26
CA LEU A 13 40.64 -1.67 2.63
C LEU A 13 40.97 -1.13 1.22
N PRO A 14 42.23 -1.25 0.76
CA PRO A 14 42.58 -0.87 -0.60
C PRO A 14 41.76 -1.72 -1.58
N LYS A 15 41.08 -1.06 -2.53
CA LYS A 15 40.48 -1.71 -3.69
C LYS A 15 41.62 -1.99 -4.67
N PHE A 16 41.88 -3.26 -4.93
CA PHE A 16 42.81 -3.67 -5.99
C PHE A 16 41.99 -3.93 -7.24
N ASP A 17 42.29 -3.21 -8.31
CA ASP A 17 41.63 -3.40 -9.61
C ASP A 17 42.21 -4.60 -10.37
N ASN A 18 43.38 -5.14 -9.96
CA ASN A 18 44.05 -6.27 -10.59
C ASN A 18 44.72 -7.24 -9.61
N PHE A 19 44.61 -8.55 -9.88
CA PHE A 19 45.17 -9.63 -9.06
C PHE A 19 46.71 -9.58 -8.92
N LEU A 20 47.41 -9.11 -9.96
CA LEU A 20 48.87 -8.96 -9.96
C LEU A 20 49.36 -7.84 -9.03
N GLU A 21 48.52 -6.84 -8.76
CA GLU A 21 48.88 -5.71 -7.90
C GLU A 21 48.86 -6.10 -6.42
N ALA A 22 47.93 -6.97 -6.02
CA ALA A 22 47.88 -7.55 -4.68
C ALA A 22 49.13 -8.37 -4.32
N PHE A 23 49.80 -8.98 -5.32
CA PHE A 23 51.01 -9.78 -5.10
C PHE A 23 52.28 -8.93 -4.95
N LYS A 24 52.29 -7.73 -5.55
CA LYS A 24 53.43 -6.81 -5.47
C LYS A 24 53.57 -6.19 -4.08
N ASP A 25 52.46 -5.96 -3.39
CA ASP A 25 52.49 -5.45 -2.01
C ASP A 25 52.97 -6.50 -1.01
N THR A 26 52.69 -7.79 -1.25
CA THR A 26 53.23 -8.88 -0.41
C THR A 26 54.75 -9.05 -0.52
N SER A 27 55.38 -8.71 -1.66
CA SER A 27 56.85 -8.74 -1.77
C SER A 27 57.50 -7.45 -1.28
N ALA A 28 56.80 -6.31 -1.30
CA ALA A 28 57.29 -5.03 -0.78
C ALA A 28 57.19 -4.90 0.76
N SER A 29 56.31 -5.65 1.42
CA SER A 29 56.14 -5.66 2.88
C SER A 29 57.23 -6.44 3.65
N ALA A 30 58.21 -7.05 2.98
CA ALA A 30 59.28 -7.83 3.60
C ALA A 30 60.43 -6.98 4.20
N LYS A 31 60.12 -5.84 4.83
CA LYS A 31 61.08 -5.10 5.67
C LYS A 31 60.68 -5.27 7.14
N ALA A 32 61.28 -6.28 7.77
CA ALA A 32 61.00 -6.71 9.13
C ALA A 32 61.30 -5.63 10.20
N PRO A 33 60.46 -5.46 11.24
CA PRO A 33 60.90 -4.86 12.49
C PRO A 33 61.78 -5.86 13.25
N ALA A 34 63.00 -5.44 13.59
CA ALA A 34 63.96 -6.21 14.35
C ALA A 34 63.43 -6.51 15.77
N GLY A 35 63.30 -7.79 16.11
CA GLY A 35 63.02 -8.25 17.48
C GLY A 35 62.26 -9.57 17.54
N LYS A 36 63.01 -10.67 17.77
CA LYS A 36 62.61 -12.08 18.04
C LYS A 36 62.84 -13.06 16.87
N ALA A 37 64.10 -13.43 16.71
CA ALA A 37 64.54 -14.62 16.00
C ALA A 37 64.36 -15.85 16.90
N ALA A 38 63.18 -16.47 16.85
CA ALA A 38 62.95 -17.85 17.31
C ALA A 38 61.67 -18.36 16.64
N MET A 39 61.77 -18.83 15.40
CA MET A 39 60.91 -19.81 14.70
C MET A 39 61.27 -19.76 13.20
N ALA A 40 62.45 -20.28 12.85
CA ALA A 40 62.78 -20.67 11.48
C ALA A 40 62.94 -22.20 11.49
N ASP A 41 62.45 -22.86 10.45
CA ASP A 41 62.36 -24.33 10.25
C ASP A 41 61.07 -25.01 10.71
N LYS A 42 59.91 -24.47 10.33
CA LYS A 42 58.73 -25.31 10.03
C LYS A 42 58.45 -25.22 8.53
N PRO A 43 58.41 -26.35 7.78
CA PRO A 43 58.02 -26.31 6.38
C PRO A 43 56.61 -25.73 6.25
N PHE A 44 56.38 -24.95 5.18
CA PHE A 44 55.06 -24.38 4.90
C PHE A 44 54.03 -25.51 4.78
N ASP A 45 53.09 -25.54 5.72
CA ASP A 45 52.06 -26.56 5.78
C ASP A 45 50.88 -26.15 4.89
N PHE A 46 50.92 -26.62 3.64
CA PHE A 46 49.88 -26.41 2.64
C PHE A 46 48.50 -26.86 3.12
N GLU A 47 48.41 -27.91 3.93
CA GLU A 47 47.14 -28.47 4.40
C GLU A 47 46.49 -27.53 5.42
N SER A 48 47.27 -26.97 6.35
CA SER A 48 46.80 -25.95 7.29
C SER A 48 46.31 -24.68 6.58
N PHE A 49 46.98 -24.25 5.51
CA PHE A 49 46.62 -23.07 4.73
C PHE A 49 45.31 -23.28 3.96
N LEU A 50 45.16 -24.42 3.28
CA LEU A 50 43.94 -24.79 2.56
C LEU A 50 42.74 -24.89 3.50
N ASN A 51 42.90 -25.55 4.65
CA ASN A 51 41.87 -25.63 5.69
C ASN A 51 41.50 -24.24 6.25
N GLN A 52 42.48 -23.35 6.42
CA GLN A 52 42.20 -21.98 6.86
C GLN A 52 41.45 -21.18 5.80
N GLN A 53 41.79 -21.34 4.52
CA GLN A 53 41.11 -20.69 3.41
C GLN A 53 39.68 -21.23 3.24
N GLU A 54 39.49 -22.54 3.30
CA GLU A 54 38.17 -23.18 3.24
C GLU A 54 37.27 -22.71 4.40
N ASN A 55 37.80 -22.67 5.63
CA ASN A 55 37.06 -22.16 6.77
C ASN A 55 36.66 -20.68 6.62
N ARG A 56 37.53 -19.85 6.03
CA ARG A 56 37.21 -18.45 5.70
C ARG A 56 36.08 -18.36 4.68
N VAL A 57 36.14 -19.18 3.61
CA VAL A 57 35.07 -19.24 2.60
C VAL A 57 33.75 -19.68 3.24
N ARG A 58 33.75 -20.78 4.01
CA ARG A 58 32.56 -21.26 4.73
C ARG A 58 32.01 -20.22 5.72
N GLN A 59 32.86 -19.45 6.39
CA GLN A 59 32.41 -18.36 7.27
C GLN A 59 31.79 -17.20 6.49
N GLN A 60 32.38 -16.82 5.36
CA GLN A 60 31.82 -15.78 4.49
C GLN A 60 30.47 -16.21 3.90
N GLU A 61 30.34 -17.45 3.46
CA GLU A 61 29.09 -18.01 2.95
C GLU A 61 28.00 -18.01 4.03
N ARG A 62 28.33 -18.42 5.27
CA ARG A 62 27.40 -18.33 6.41
C ARG A 62 26.93 -16.91 6.67
N GLN A 63 27.85 -15.95 6.72
CA GLN A 63 27.51 -14.53 6.93
C GLN A 63 26.62 -13.98 5.81
N ARG A 64 26.91 -14.34 4.55
CA ARG A 64 26.07 -13.94 3.41
C ARG A 64 24.67 -14.55 3.52
N PHE A 65 24.58 -15.84 3.84
CA PHE A 65 23.31 -16.52 4.01
C PHE A 65 22.47 -15.90 5.14
N GLU A 66 23.09 -15.61 6.30
CA GLU A 66 22.42 -14.94 7.42
C GLU A 66 21.92 -13.54 7.04
N GLN A 67 22.72 -12.76 6.31
CA GLN A 67 22.31 -11.45 5.79
C GLN A 67 21.12 -11.57 4.84
N THR A 68 21.18 -12.50 3.88
CA THR A 68 20.07 -12.73 2.95
C THR A 68 18.81 -13.16 3.68
N GLN A 69 18.88 -14.05 4.67
CA GLN A 69 17.72 -14.47 5.45
C GLN A 69 17.11 -13.31 6.23
N HIS A 70 17.93 -12.46 6.84
CA HIS A 70 17.46 -11.28 7.55
C HIS A 70 16.79 -10.28 6.60
N GLU A 71 17.41 -9.99 5.45
CA GLU A 71 16.83 -9.11 4.42
C GLU A 71 15.49 -9.62 3.94
N VAL A 72 15.42 -10.91 3.61
CA VAL A 72 14.20 -11.62 3.25
C VAL A 72 13.13 -11.43 4.32
N GLN A 73 13.43 -11.73 5.59
CA GLN A 73 12.49 -11.60 6.70
C GLN A 73 11.97 -10.16 6.86
N VAL A 74 12.86 -9.17 6.77
CA VAL A 74 12.49 -7.74 6.84
C VAL A 74 11.55 -7.38 5.70
N VAL A 75 11.88 -7.75 4.46
CA VAL A 75 11.03 -7.46 3.30
C VAL A 75 9.65 -8.14 3.43
N TYR A 76 9.60 -9.41 3.86
CA TYR A 76 8.34 -10.12 4.06
C TYR A 76 7.48 -9.49 5.17
N SER A 77 8.09 -9.11 6.30
CA SER A 77 7.36 -8.43 7.39
C SER A 77 6.80 -7.07 6.96
N SER A 78 7.58 -6.29 6.21
CA SER A 78 7.18 -4.98 5.70
C SER A 78 6.01 -5.10 4.71
N LYS A 79 6.11 -6.03 3.74
CA LYS A 79 5.02 -6.32 2.80
C LYS A 79 3.74 -6.73 3.52
N ARG A 80 3.83 -7.63 4.50
CA ARG A 80 2.67 -8.09 5.28
C ARG A 80 2.00 -6.94 6.05
N GLN A 81 2.81 -6.04 6.60
CA GLN A 81 2.30 -4.85 7.27
C GLN A 81 1.62 -3.88 6.30
N GLN A 82 2.20 -3.67 5.12
CA GLN A 82 1.59 -2.84 4.07
C GLN A 82 0.24 -3.41 3.62
N GLU A 83 0.16 -4.72 3.35
CA GLU A 83 -1.09 -5.38 2.96
C GLU A 83 -2.19 -5.23 4.02
N LYS A 84 -1.81 -5.32 5.31
CA LYS A 84 -2.73 -5.11 6.42
C LYS A 84 -3.28 -3.69 6.41
N LEU A 85 -2.42 -2.68 6.30
CA LEU A 85 -2.82 -1.27 6.24
C LEU A 85 -3.70 -0.96 5.03
N GLU A 86 -3.39 -1.54 3.87
CA GLU A 86 -4.23 -1.41 2.68
C GLU A 86 -5.64 -1.99 2.92
N ILE A 87 -5.74 -3.17 3.51
CA ILE A 87 -7.03 -3.80 3.81
C ILE A 87 -7.83 -2.97 4.82
N GLU A 88 -7.19 -2.47 5.87
CA GLU A 88 -7.83 -1.57 6.83
C GLU A 88 -8.37 -0.30 6.14
N SER A 89 -7.59 0.28 5.22
CA SER A 89 -8.05 1.44 4.44
C SER A 89 -9.28 1.13 3.57
N LEU A 90 -9.33 -0.07 2.97
CA LEU A 90 -10.47 -0.51 2.16
C LEU A 90 -11.71 -0.74 3.05
N GLN A 91 -11.54 -1.31 4.24
CA GLN A 91 -12.64 -1.49 5.21
C GLN A 91 -13.23 -0.14 5.64
N ILE A 92 -12.39 0.86 5.93
CA ILE A 92 -12.83 2.21 6.25
C ILE A 92 -13.64 2.81 5.09
N LYS A 93 -13.16 2.67 3.86
CA LYS A 93 -13.87 3.15 2.67
C LYS A 93 -15.23 2.45 2.48
N ILE A 94 -15.30 1.14 2.67
CA ILE A 94 -16.56 0.38 2.63
C ILE A 94 -17.55 0.90 3.67
N LYS A 95 -17.09 1.10 4.90
CA LYS A 95 -17.93 1.63 5.99
C LYS A 95 -18.50 3.02 5.66
N GLN A 96 -17.68 3.90 5.11
CA GLN A 96 -18.13 5.23 4.71
C GLN A 96 -19.20 5.15 3.60
N LEU A 97 -18.94 4.37 2.55
CA LEU A 97 -19.89 4.18 1.45
C LEU A 97 -21.20 3.53 1.91
N ALA A 98 -21.14 2.51 2.77
CA ALA A 98 -22.32 1.85 3.31
C ALA A 98 -23.23 2.83 4.10
N LYS A 99 -22.63 3.75 4.87
CA LYS A 99 -23.36 4.81 5.57
C LYS A 99 -24.03 5.80 4.61
N GLU A 100 -23.33 6.23 3.56
CA GLU A 100 -23.87 7.16 2.56
C GLU A 100 -25.05 6.60 1.78
N VAL A 101 -25.06 5.29 1.51
CA VAL A 101 -26.17 4.60 0.83
C VAL A 101 -27.40 4.46 1.74
N GLY A 102 -27.30 4.82 3.03
CA GLY A 102 -28.44 4.91 3.95
C GLY A 102 -28.85 3.57 4.55
N GLY A 103 -27.88 2.68 4.82
CA GLY A 103 -28.14 1.42 5.51
C GLY A 103 -28.78 0.31 4.67
N ILE A 104 -28.98 0.53 3.36
CA ILE A 104 -29.49 -0.52 2.45
C ILE A 104 -28.56 -1.74 2.42
N MET A 105 -27.26 -1.54 2.71
CA MET A 105 -26.26 -2.61 2.76
C MET A 105 -25.69 -2.82 4.17
N VAL A 106 -26.55 -3.10 5.16
CA VAL A 106 -26.13 -3.48 6.52
C VAL A 106 -25.14 -4.66 6.49
N GLU A 107 -25.32 -5.58 5.56
CA GLU A 107 -24.42 -6.74 5.39
C GLU A 107 -23.02 -6.34 4.91
N ALA A 108 -22.90 -5.32 4.06
CA ALA A 108 -21.60 -4.79 3.63
C ALA A 108 -20.87 -4.11 4.80
N GLU A 109 -21.61 -3.43 5.68
CA GLU A 109 -21.06 -2.88 6.92
C GLU A 109 -20.58 -3.99 7.87
N LYS A 110 -21.40 -5.04 8.09
CA LYS A 110 -21.01 -6.22 8.89
C LYS A 110 -19.76 -6.91 8.33
N THR A 111 -19.68 -7.06 7.00
CA THR A 111 -18.54 -7.69 6.33
C THR A 111 -17.26 -6.86 6.47
N ALA A 112 -17.36 -5.53 6.53
CA ALA A 112 -16.21 -4.66 6.81
C ALA A 112 -15.69 -4.80 8.24
N PHE A 113 -16.54 -5.15 9.20
CA PHE A 113 -16.17 -5.36 10.60
C PHE A 113 -15.67 -6.77 10.92
N GLN A 114 -15.86 -7.74 10.01
CA GLN A 114 -15.32 -9.07 10.20
C GLN A 114 -13.80 -9.02 10.13
N MET A 115 -13.15 -9.34 11.25
CA MET A 115 -11.69 -9.30 11.39
C MET A 115 -11.07 -10.35 10.46
N VAL A 116 -10.30 -9.89 9.47
CA VAL A 116 -9.58 -10.77 8.56
C VAL A 116 -8.34 -11.31 9.28
N VAL A 117 -8.40 -12.55 9.74
CA VAL A 117 -7.34 -13.23 10.50
C VAL A 117 -6.05 -13.38 9.68
N SER A 118 -6.17 -13.52 8.35
CA SER A 118 -5.04 -13.59 7.42
C SER A 118 -5.29 -12.72 6.18
N PRO A 119 -4.83 -11.46 6.18
CA PRO A 119 -4.91 -10.60 5.00
C PRO A 119 -4.16 -11.24 3.84
N GLY A 120 -4.76 -11.20 2.66
CA GLY A 120 -4.18 -11.77 1.45
C GLY A 120 -4.82 -11.21 0.20
N VAL A 121 -4.28 -11.59 -0.97
CA VAL A 121 -4.69 -11.05 -2.28
C VAL A 121 -6.19 -11.21 -2.55
N TYR A 122 -6.79 -12.32 -2.09
CA TYR A 122 -8.22 -12.56 -2.21
C TYR A 122 -9.05 -11.47 -1.51
N HIS A 123 -8.75 -11.18 -0.24
CA HIS A 123 -9.47 -10.17 0.55
C HIS A 123 -9.36 -8.77 -0.08
N LYS A 124 -8.16 -8.40 -0.56
CA LYS A 124 -7.94 -7.14 -1.28
C LYS A 124 -8.84 -7.04 -2.51
N ASN A 125 -8.90 -8.09 -3.33
CA ASN A 125 -9.71 -8.10 -4.55
C ASN A 125 -11.21 -8.11 -4.23
N PHE A 126 -11.63 -8.87 -3.22
CA PHE A 126 -13.00 -8.90 -2.76
C PHE A 126 -13.46 -7.51 -2.30
N PHE A 127 -12.70 -6.85 -1.41
CA PHE A 127 -13.05 -5.51 -0.93
C PHE A 127 -13.06 -4.47 -2.05
N LYS A 128 -12.13 -4.54 -3.01
CA LYS A 128 -12.18 -3.67 -4.20
C LYS A 128 -13.46 -3.85 -5.01
N ARG A 129 -13.88 -5.10 -5.25
CA ARG A 129 -15.14 -5.39 -5.95
C ARG A 129 -16.36 -4.92 -5.16
N LEU A 130 -16.35 -5.10 -3.84
CA LEU A 130 -17.41 -4.63 -2.96
C LEU A 130 -17.53 -3.10 -2.98
N ILE A 131 -16.40 -2.38 -2.96
CA ILE A 131 -16.38 -0.91 -3.12
C ILE A 131 -16.98 -0.51 -4.47
N SER A 132 -16.59 -1.15 -5.56
CA SER A 132 -17.15 -0.86 -6.89
C SER A 132 -18.66 -1.06 -6.92
N LEU A 133 -19.15 -2.14 -6.32
CA LEU A 133 -20.59 -2.41 -6.20
C LEU A 133 -21.30 -1.32 -5.39
N LEU A 134 -20.71 -0.90 -4.25
CA LEU A 134 -21.25 0.17 -3.40
C LEU A 134 -21.28 1.52 -4.12
N GLU A 135 -20.26 1.84 -4.92
CA GLU A 135 -20.20 3.07 -5.71
C GLU A 135 -21.28 3.10 -6.81
N ILE A 136 -21.60 1.96 -7.42
CA ILE A 136 -22.70 1.83 -8.38
C ILE A 136 -24.05 1.98 -7.66
N ALA A 137 -24.22 1.29 -6.52
CA ALA A 137 -25.43 1.40 -5.72
C ALA A 137 -25.68 2.83 -5.25
N ARG A 138 -24.64 3.54 -4.79
CA ARG A 138 -24.72 4.95 -4.40
C ARG A 138 -25.25 5.84 -5.53
N ARG A 139 -24.72 5.67 -6.75
CA ARG A 139 -25.17 6.41 -7.94
C ARG A 139 -26.64 6.12 -8.23
N SER A 140 -27.02 4.84 -8.30
CA SER A 140 -28.40 4.44 -8.56
C SER A 140 -29.39 5.00 -7.53
N VAL A 141 -29.03 5.00 -6.24
CA VAL A 141 -29.85 5.59 -5.18
C VAL A 141 -29.95 7.10 -5.33
N HIS A 142 -28.87 7.79 -5.68
CA HIS A 142 -28.90 9.22 -5.92
C HIS A 142 -29.80 9.58 -7.11
N ASP A 143 -29.65 8.87 -8.23
CA ASP A 143 -30.48 9.08 -9.44
C ASP A 143 -31.96 8.84 -9.14
N SER A 144 -32.27 7.80 -8.37
CA SER A 144 -33.63 7.50 -7.92
C SER A 144 -34.20 8.63 -7.07
N ARG A 145 -33.42 9.20 -6.14
CA ARG A 145 -33.83 10.35 -5.33
C ARG A 145 -34.11 11.58 -6.20
N THR A 146 -33.22 11.88 -7.15
CA THR A 146 -33.40 12.99 -8.08
C THR A 146 -34.66 12.82 -8.94
N CYS A 147 -34.87 11.61 -9.49
CA CYS A 147 -36.07 11.30 -10.27
C CYS A 147 -37.36 11.45 -9.45
N LEU A 148 -37.36 10.94 -8.21
CA LEU A 148 -38.50 11.10 -7.28
C LEU A 148 -38.74 12.56 -6.93
N GLN A 149 -37.69 13.36 -6.68
CA GLN A 149 -37.83 14.79 -6.40
C GLN A 149 -38.44 15.54 -7.57
N LEU A 150 -37.96 15.31 -8.79
CA LEU A 150 -38.51 15.92 -10.01
C LEU A 150 -39.97 15.52 -10.22
N THR A 151 -40.28 14.25 -10.00
CA THR A 151 -41.66 13.73 -10.12
C THR A 151 -42.58 14.36 -9.08
N ASN A 152 -42.13 14.48 -7.83
CA ASN A 152 -42.89 15.11 -6.76
C ASN A 152 -43.13 16.61 -7.03
N LEU A 153 -42.11 17.34 -7.50
CA LEU A 153 -42.25 18.74 -7.89
C LEU A 153 -43.26 18.91 -9.03
N ARG A 154 -43.17 18.07 -10.07
CA ARG A 154 -44.13 18.07 -11.19
C ARG A 154 -45.55 17.76 -10.73
N ASN A 155 -45.72 16.79 -9.81
CA ASN A 155 -47.02 16.44 -9.25
C ASN A 155 -47.60 17.57 -8.37
N GLN A 156 -46.75 18.25 -7.60
CA GLN A 156 -47.16 19.41 -6.80
C GLN A 156 -47.60 20.57 -7.70
N ALA A 157 -46.84 20.88 -8.74
CA ALA A 157 -47.21 21.90 -9.72
C ALA A 157 -48.56 21.58 -10.41
N LYS A 158 -48.76 20.32 -10.80
CA LYS A 158 -50.05 19.83 -11.31
C LYS A 158 -51.18 19.99 -10.29
N SER A 159 -50.95 19.65 -9.03
CA SER A 159 -51.94 19.78 -7.96
C SER A 159 -52.36 21.25 -7.78
N ILE A 160 -51.40 22.17 -7.72
CA ILE A 160 -51.66 23.62 -7.61
C ILE A 160 -52.43 24.13 -8.84
N TYR A 161 -52.05 23.67 -10.04
CA TYR A 161 -52.76 23.99 -11.28
C TYR A 161 -54.23 23.56 -11.19
N TRP A 162 -54.51 22.29 -10.88
CA TRP A 162 -55.87 21.78 -10.78
C TRP A 162 -56.68 22.42 -9.64
N ALA A 163 -56.04 22.75 -8.51
CA ALA A 163 -56.68 23.51 -7.44
C ALA A 163 -57.10 24.92 -7.90
N SER A 164 -56.29 25.56 -8.75
CA SER A 164 -56.59 26.88 -9.31
C SER A 164 -57.71 26.82 -10.35
N VAL A 165 -57.72 25.78 -11.21
CA VAL A 165 -58.82 25.46 -12.12
C VAL A 165 -60.13 25.27 -11.34
N LYS A 166 -60.10 24.54 -10.22
CA LYS A 166 -61.29 24.31 -9.39
C LYS A 166 -61.84 25.61 -8.77
N LYS A 167 -60.98 26.58 -8.47
CA LYS A 167 -61.37 27.88 -7.88
C LYS A 167 -61.91 28.86 -8.91
N ALA A 168 -61.22 29.02 -10.04
CA ALA A 168 -61.53 30.03 -11.04
C ALA A 168 -62.36 29.51 -12.23
N GLY A 169 -62.51 28.19 -12.36
CA GLY A 169 -63.30 27.55 -13.40
C GLY A 169 -62.63 27.55 -14.78
N THR A 170 -63.43 27.49 -15.83
CA THR A 170 -62.97 27.39 -17.23
C THR A 170 -62.26 28.63 -17.74
N SER A 171 -62.52 29.82 -17.15
CA SER A 171 -61.84 31.07 -17.49
C SER A 171 -60.33 30.99 -17.21
N PHE A 172 -59.92 30.25 -16.19
CA PHE A 172 -58.50 30.02 -15.86
C PHE A 172 -57.80 29.09 -16.84
N MET A 173 -58.52 28.14 -17.45
CA MET A 173 -57.95 27.25 -18.47
C MET A 173 -57.78 27.95 -19.81
N LEU A 174 -58.68 28.89 -20.13
CA LEU A 174 -58.75 29.58 -21.43
C LEU A 174 -57.93 30.87 -21.49
N SER A 175 -57.24 31.27 -20.41
CA SER A 175 -56.37 32.45 -20.44
C SER A 175 -55.26 32.27 -21.48
N SER A 176 -55.10 33.24 -22.38
CA SER A 176 -54.15 33.23 -23.51
C SER A 176 -52.72 32.89 -23.10
N ASP A 177 -52.30 33.30 -21.90
CA ASP A 177 -50.94 33.05 -21.42
C ASP A 177 -50.71 31.58 -21.01
N ARG A 178 -51.77 30.88 -20.59
CA ARG A 178 -51.68 29.47 -20.17
C ARG A 178 -51.88 28.49 -21.31
N THR A 179 -52.76 28.79 -22.26
CA THR A 179 -53.01 27.90 -23.40
C THR A 179 -51.71 27.61 -24.15
N VAL A 180 -50.89 28.63 -24.38
CA VAL A 180 -49.55 28.48 -24.98
C VAL A 180 -48.63 27.59 -24.13
N ALA A 181 -48.58 27.82 -22.82
CA ALA A 181 -47.73 27.04 -21.91
C ALA A 181 -48.16 25.56 -21.78
N THR A 182 -49.47 25.26 -21.83
CA THR A 182 -49.98 23.88 -21.78
C THR A 182 -49.88 23.15 -23.11
N GLN A 183 -49.87 23.88 -24.23
CA GLN A 183 -49.81 23.31 -25.58
C GLN A 183 -48.36 23.01 -26.02
N ALA A 184 -47.38 23.73 -25.48
CA ALA A 184 -45.98 23.60 -25.87
C ALA A 184 -45.21 22.40 -25.26
N GLY A 185 -45.74 21.75 -24.21
CA GLY A 185 -45.21 20.49 -23.66
C GLY A 185 -43.98 20.64 -22.75
#